data_AF-A0A017SSW4-F1
#
_entry.id   AF-A0A017SSW4-F1
#
_cell.length_a   1.000
_cell.length_b   1.000
_cell.length_c   1.000
_cell.angle_alpha   90.00
_cell.angle_beta   90.00
_cell.angle_gamma   90.00
#
_symmetry.space_group_name_H-M   'P 1'
#
loop_
_entity.id
_entity.type
_entity.pdbx_description
1 polymer ?
#
loop_
_entity_poly.entity_id
_entity_poly.type
_entity_poly.pdbx_seq_one_letter_code
_entity_poly.pdbx_strand_id
1 'polypeptide(L)'
;MNNFNSPDATEDSKVPKRLESLCTTIFQSMFPPINPQATPLSSIRRVMLLNREQEEGSDSYIMTLRHYAISTKKTGVSKRIRRLDPKEVRNKDPKAAVPNLGKLEDAADYLLDPSAAGYTSASETEMDTDAEVEVAESTTRKILNKRDLQRMKAGDKEKAEKKINSAPEVEKRAVKLVELGPRMRLRLTKVEDGLCDGKVMWHDYITKSAAEIQKMERNWEQRKKQKEQRKKQQKDNVEKKKQEKAKARAEGKEVKSDDEDEEMDDEDDWLSDDLEEVGGEEQEGEVDSDDSMEE
;
A
#
# COMPACT_ATOMS: atom_id res chain seq x y z
N MET A 1 0.72 8.75 5.66
CA MET A 1 -0.49 9.59 5.63
C MET A 1 -0.15 10.89 6.31
N ASN A 2 -0.30 12.02 5.63
CA ASN A 2 0.04 13.35 6.15
C ASN A 2 -1.23 14.18 6.37
N ASN A 3 -1.35 14.79 7.55
CA ASN A 3 -2.49 15.62 7.96
C ASN A 3 -3.87 14.92 7.91
N PHE A 4 -3.93 13.59 7.98
CA PHE A 4 -5.21 12.87 7.92
C PHE A 4 -6.08 13.09 9.16
N ASN A 5 -5.45 13.18 10.34
CA ASN A 5 -6.12 13.41 11.60
C ASN A 5 -5.95 14.87 12.00
N SER A 6 -7.06 15.58 12.17
CA SER A 6 -7.04 16.92 12.75
C SER A 6 -7.34 16.81 14.25
N PRO A 7 -6.52 17.39 15.14
CA PRO A 7 -6.77 17.34 16.58
C PRO A 7 -8.05 18.09 16.99
N ASP A 8 -8.44 19.09 16.19
CA ASP A 8 -9.55 20.01 16.47
C ASP A 8 -10.91 19.54 15.92
N ALA A 9 -10.97 18.44 15.16
CA ALA A 9 -12.25 17.91 14.67
C ALA A 9 -13.07 17.25 15.78
N THR A 10 -14.25 17.79 16.02
CA THR A 10 -15.30 17.23 16.89
C THR A 10 -16.28 16.36 16.09
N GLU A 11 -17.21 15.68 16.77
CA GLU A 11 -18.21 14.83 16.08
C GLU A 11 -19.26 15.64 15.31
N ASP A 12 -19.43 16.91 15.67
CA ASP A 12 -20.42 17.83 15.09
C ASP A 12 -19.87 18.67 13.93
N SER A 13 -18.57 18.55 13.60
CA SER A 13 -18.01 19.21 12.44
C SER A 13 -18.53 18.56 11.15
N LYS A 14 -18.54 19.33 10.05
CA LYS A 14 -18.99 18.83 8.73
C LYS A 14 -18.20 17.60 8.27
N VAL A 15 -16.93 17.50 8.67
CA VAL A 15 -16.07 16.32 8.52
C VAL A 15 -15.80 15.72 9.90
N PRO A 16 -16.57 14.70 10.32
CA PRO A 16 -16.40 14.11 11.63
C PRO A 16 -15.06 13.38 11.77
N LYS A 17 -14.50 13.37 12.98
CA LYS A 17 -13.29 12.59 13.30
C LYS A 17 -13.39 11.10 12.98
N ARG A 18 -14.60 10.52 13.10
CA ARG A 18 -14.86 9.12 12.72
C ARG A 18 -14.61 8.88 11.23
N LEU A 19 -14.94 9.84 10.38
CA LEU A 19 -14.72 9.76 8.94
C LEU A 19 -13.22 9.84 8.59
N GLU A 20 -12.46 10.67 9.30
CA GLU A 20 -10.99 10.70 9.18
C GLU A 20 -10.39 9.34 9.53
N SER A 21 -10.81 8.76 10.67
CA SER A 21 -10.33 7.45 11.12
C SER A 21 -10.70 6.31 10.15
N LEU A 22 -11.89 6.38 9.56
CA LEU A 22 -12.35 5.41 8.57
C LEU A 22 -11.51 5.50 7.29
N CYS A 23 -11.26 6.71 6.77
CA CYS A 23 -10.38 6.90 5.62
C CYS A 23 -8.97 6.36 5.90
N THR A 24 -8.42 6.61 7.10
CA THR A 24 -7.10 6.05 7.45
C THR A 24 -7.10 4.53 7.48
N THR A 25 -8.17 3.92 7.99
CA THR A 25 -8.30 2.47 8.11
C THR A 25 -8.43 1.82 6.74
N ILE A 26 -9.19 2.43 5.82
CA ILE A 26 -9.34 1.94 4.44
C ILE A 26 -7.99 1.92 3.72
N PHE A 27 -7.23 3.01 3.77
CA PHE A 27 -5.93 3.05 3.11
C PHE A 27 -4.89 2.15 3.79
N GLN A 28 -5.02 1.90 5.10
CA GLN A 28 -4.18 0.92 5.79
C GLN A 28 -4.55 -0.51 5.43
N SER A 29 -5.84 -0.84 5.29
CA SER A 29 -6.31 -2.19 4.97
C SER A 29 -6.07 -2.59 3.51
N MET A 30 -5.96 -1.62 2.60
CA MET A 30 -5.55 -1.86 1.21
C MET A 30 -4.13 -2.45 1.09
N PHE A 31 -3.28 -2.29 2.11
CA PHE A 31 -1.91 -2.79 2.10
C PHE A 31 -1.66 -3.78 3.24
N PRO A 32 -0.82 -4.80 3.04
CA PRO A 32 -0.43 -5.68 4.14
C PRO A 32 0.18 -4.88 5.29
N PRO A 33 -0.13 -5.21 6.55
CA PRO A 33 0.43 -4.51 7.69
C PRO A 33 1.95 -4.67 7.73
N ILE A 34 2.67 -3.55 7.88
CA ILE A 34 4.13 -3.51 7.85
C ILE A 34 4.67 -3.43 9.28
N ASN A 35 5.43 -4.45 9.69
CA ASN A 35 6.14 -4.43 10.98
C ASN A 35 7.56 -3.86 10.79
N PRO A 36 7.90 -2.70 11.38
CA PRO A 36 9.18 -2.02 11.12
C PRO A 36 10.41 -2.82 11.55
N GLN A 37 10.24 -3.75 12.49
CA GLN A 37 11.33 -4.60 13.00
C GLN A 37 11.58 -5.84 12.13
N ALA A 38 10.55 -6.36 11.45
CA ALA A 38 10.64 -7.61 10.71
C ALA A 38 10.89 -7.40 9.21
N THR A 39 10.43 -6.27 8.65
CA THR A 39 10.54 -6.04 7.21
C THR A 39 11.94 -5.53 6.82
N PRO A 40 12.64 -6.21 5.89
CA PRO A 40 13.97 -5.77 5.47
C PRO A 40 13.87 -4.48 4.66
N LEU A 41 14.69 -3.48 5.00
CA LEU A 41 14.71 -2.17 4.34
C LEU A 41 15.10 -2.23 2.85
N SER A 42 15.69 -3.34 2.40
CA SER A 42 15.99 -3.61 0.99
C SER A 42 14.75 -3.91 0.14
N SER A 43 13.67 -4.37 0.77
CA SER A 43 12.39 -4.64 0.10
C SER A 43 11.58 -3.37 -0.17
N ILE A 44 11.83 -2.31 0.59
CA ILE A 44 11.10 -1.04 0.50
C ILE A 44 11.67 -0.23 -0.66
N ARG A 45 11.05 -0.36 -1.83
CA ARG A 45 11.45 0.34 -3.08
C ARG A 45 10.50 1.46 -3.49
N ARG A 46 9.28 1.48 -2.95
CA ARG A 46 8.19 2.36 -3.36
C ARG A 46 7.49 2.93 -2.13
N VAL A 47 7.03 4.16 -2.24
CA VAL A 47 6.26 4.85 -1.21
C VAL A 47 5.08 5.59 -1.85
N MET A 48 3.90 5.38 -1.30
CA MET A 48 2.74 6.20 -1.59
C MET A 48 2.63 7.29 -0.52
N LEU A 49 2.55 8.54 -0.95
CA LEU A 49 2.26 9.69 -0.11
C LEU A 49 0.81 10.10 -0.34
N LEU A 50 0.03 10.02 0.73
CA LEU A 50 -1.30 10.61 0.83
C LEU A 50 -1.19 11.85 1.70
N ASN A 51 -1.54 13.01 1.16
CA ASN A 51 -1.52 14.27 1.87
C ASN A 51 -2.90 14.94 1.82
N ARG A 52 -3.51 15.16 2.98
CA ARG A 52 -4.77 15.91 3.07
C ARG A 52 -4.47 17.41 2.97
N GLU A 53 -5.18 18.08 2.08
CA GLU A 53 -5.18 19.55 2.01
C GLU A 53 -6.17 20.07 3.05
N GLN A 54 -5.67 20.86 4.00
CA GLN A 54 -6.48 21.54 5.00
C GLN A 54 -6.45 23.03 4.65
N GLU A 55 -7.26 23.43 3.69
CA GLU A 55 -7.46 24.86 3.39
C GLU A 55 -8.41 25.44 4.44
N GLU A 56 -7.96 26.46 5.17
CA GLU A 56 -8.77 27.23 6.12
C GLU A 56 -9.90 27.93 5.35
N GLY A 57 -11.08 27.28 5.29
CA GLY A 57 -12.27 27.79 4.60
C GLY A 57 -12.94 26.80 3.65
N SER A 58 -12.29 25.71 3.29
CA SER A 58 -12.95 24.62 2.55
C SER A 58 -13.25 23.45 3.48
N ASP A 59 -14.53 23.22 3.78
CA ASP A 59 -14.97 22.08 4.60
C ASP A 59 -14.93 20.73 3.85
N SER A 60 -14.48 20.72 2.59
CA SER A 60 -14.42 19.49 1.79
C SER A 60 -13.18 18.68 2.11
N TYR A 61 -13.33 17.36 2.26
CA TYR A 61 -12.22 16.45 2.51
C TYR A 61 -11.47 16.15 1.20
N ILE A 62 -10.40 16.91 0.93
CA ILE A 62 -9.56 16.77 -0.25
C ILE A 62 -8.22 16.15 0.12
N MET A 63 -7.80 15.13 -0.64
CA MET A 63 -6.51 14.49 -0.49
C MET A 63 -5.76 14.44 -1.82
N THR A 64 -4.45 14.60 -1.74
CA THR A 64 -3.52 14.40 -2.86
C THR A 64 -2.81 13.07 -2.70
N LEU A 65 -2.81 12.27 -3.75
CA LEU A 65 -2.13 10.99 -3.84
C LEU A 65 -0.95 11.14 -4.79
N ARG A 66 0.25 10.79 -4.29
CA ARG A 66 1.50 10.80 -5.04
C ARG A 66 2.25 9.51 -4.81
N HIS A 67 2.87 8.96 -5.85
CA HIS A 67 3.64 7.73 -5.78
C HIS A 67 5.09 7.99 -6.17
N TYR A 68 6.01 7.67 -5.25
CA TYR A 68 7.44 7.81 -5.43
C TYR A 68 8.14 6.45 -5.35
N ALA A 69 9.15 6.26 -6.19
CA ALA A 69 10.18 5.25 -6.02
C ALA A 69 11.28 5.78 -5.08
N ILE A 70 11.73 4.94 -4.16
CA ILE A 70 12.80 5.23 -3.20
C ILE A 70 14.12 4.79 -3.82
N SER A 71 15.05 5.74 -3.97
CA SER A 71 16.44 5.50 -4.32
C SER A 71 17.32 5.79 -3.11
N THR A 72 17.83 4.75 -2.45
CA THR A 72 18.80 4.91 -1.37
C THR A 72 20.22 5.01 -1.89
N LYS A 73 21.01 5.86 -1.26
CA LYS A 73 22.42 6.11 -1.56
C LYS A 73 23.21 5.96 -0.26
N LYS A 74 24.29 5.18 -0.26
CA LYS A 74 25.15 5.08 0.93
C LYS A 74 25.81 6.44 1.19
N THR A 75 25.74 6.92 2.43
CA THR A 75 26.43 8.14 2.89
C THR A 75 27.54 7.78 3.87
N GLY A 76 28.49 8.69 4.06
CA GLY A 76 29.73 8.44 4.83
C GLY A 76 30.90 7.88 4.02
N VAL A 77 30.74 7.69 2.72
CA VAL A 77 31.81 7.25 1.80
C VAL A 77 32.05 8.34 0.75
N SER A 78 33.31 8.65 0.46
CA SER A 78 33.64 9.67 -0.54
C SER A 78 33.15 9.26 -1.94
N LYS A 79 32.75 10.23 -2.77
CA LYS A 79 32.28 9.98 -4.15
C LYS A 79 33.31 9.21 -4.99
N ARG A 80 34.61 9.28 -4.66
CA ARG A 80 35.70 8.53 -5.31
C ARG A 80 35.60 7.03 -4.99
N ILE A 81 35.50 6.67 -3.72
CA ILE A 81 35.32 5.27 -3.29
C ILE A 81 34.00 4.72 -3.84
N ARG A 82 32.97 5.56 -3.92
CA ARG A 82 31.68 5.23 -4.52
C ARG A 82 31.77 4.78 -5.98
N ARG A 83 32.65 5.42 -6.78
CA ARG A 83 32.89 5.07 -8.18
C ARG A 83 33.61 3.71 -8.33
N LEU A 84 34.17 3.16 -7.25
CA LEU A 84 34.73 1.82 -7.24
C LEU A 84 33.69 0.73 -7.03
N ASP A 85 32.50 1.05 -6.50
CA ASP A 85 31.43 0.07 -6.34
C ASP A 85 30.73 -0.17 -7.70
N PRO A 86 30.90 -1.35 -8.32
CA PRO A 86 30.29 -1.64 -9.62
C PRO A 86 28.76 -1.58 -9.59
N LYS A 87 28.13 -1.80 -8.43
CA LYS A 87 26.67 -1.69 -8.30
C LYS A 87 26.20 -0.25 -8.40
N GLU A 88 26.92 0.68 -7.76
CA GLU A 88 26.54 2.09 -7.76
C GLU A 88 26.84 2.77 -9.10
N VAL A 89 27.93 2.40 -9.76
CA VAL A 89 28.26 2.87 -11.12
C VAL A 89 27.19 2.42 -12.11
N ARG A 90 26.81 1.13 -12.10
CA ARG A 90 25.77 0.60 -13.00
C ARG A 90 24.37 1.16 -12.73
N ASN A 91 24.04 1.46 -11.48
CA ASN A 91 22.77 2.09 -11.11
C ASN A 91 22.67 3.54 -11.63
N LYS A 92 23.81 4.24 -11.76
CA LYS A 92 23.83 5.59 -12.32
C LYS A 92 23.82 5.56 -13.85
N ASP A 93 24.69 4.75 -14.45
CA ASP A 93 24.84 4.62 -15.89
C ASP A 93 25.12 3.14 -16.25
N PRO A 94 24.21 2.45 -16.98
CA PRO A 94 24.38 1.03 -17.27
C PRO A 94 25.56 0.72 -18.20
N LYS A 95 26.07 1.74 -18.91
CA LYS A 95 27.23 1.66 -19.81
C LYS A 95 28.54 2.11 -19.16
N ALA A 96 28.49 2.68 -17.95
CA ALA A 96 29.69 3.14 -17.27
C ALA A 96 30.45 1.95 -16.67
N ALA A 97 31.72 1.85 -17.02
CA ALA A 97 32.63 0.87 -16.43
C ALA A 97 33.28 1.42 -15.15
N VAL A 98 33.68 0.53 -14.26
CA VAL A 98 34.49 0.86 -13.09
C VAL A 98 35.80 1.51 -13.57
N PRO A 99 36.32 2.56 -12.90
CA PRO A 99 37.57 3.21 -13.30
C PRO A 99 38.72 2.21 -13.42
N ASN A 100 39.55 2.36 -14.46
CA ASN A 100 40.70 1.48 -14.66
C ASN A 100 41.84 1.84 -13.69
N LEU A 101 42.06 1.00 -12.68
CA LEU A 101 43.10 1.16 -11.68
C LEU A 101 44.45 0.54 -12.07
N GLY A 102 44.57 -0.08 -13.25
CA GLY A 102 45.79 -0.81 -13.64
C GLY A 102 47.04 0.06 -13.82
N LYS A 103 46.90 1.39 -13.80
CA LYS A 103 48.01 2.35 -13.86
C LYS A 103 48.49 2.84 -12.50
N LEU A 104 47.80 2.49 -11.42
CA LEU A 104 48.07 2.96 -10.07
C LEU A 104 48.70 1.81 -9.28
N GLU A 105 49.75 2.11 -8.52
CA GLU A 105 50.44 1.12 -7.69
C GLU A 105 49.76 0.94 -6.33
N ASP A 106 49.17 2.02 -5.78
CA ASP A 106 48.45 2.01 -4.51
C ASP A 106 47.01 2.57 -4.63
N ALA A 107 46.13 2.09 -3.75
CA ALA A 107 44.77 2.62 -3.57
C ALA A 107 44.78 4.06 -3.01
N ALA A 108 45.82 4.41 -2.26
CA ALA A 108 46.02 5.78 -1.79
C ALA A 108 46.19 6.76 -2.95
N ASP A 109 46.89 6.37 -4.01
CA ASP A 109 47.10 7.21 -5.21
C ASP A 109 45.77 7.57 -5.88
N TYR A 110 44.83 6.62 -5.96
CA TYR A 110 43.50 6.91 -6.52
C TYR A 110 42.68 7.93 -5.69
N LEU A 111 42.82 7.88 -4.36
CA LEU A 111 42.07 8.74 -3.46
C LEU A 111 42.68 10.13 -3.37
N LEU A 112 44.01 10.21 -3.35
CA LEU A 112 44.77 11.44 -3.13
C LEU A 112 45.07 12.18 -4.43
N ASP A 113 45.23 11.49 -5.56
CA ASP A 113 45.54 12.12 -6.84
C ASP A 113 44.29 12.82 -7.42
N PRO A 114 44.31 14.14 -7.64
CA PRO A 114 43.23 14.87 -8.29
C PRO A 114 43.02 14.47 -9.76
N SER A 115 44.04 13.90 -10.41
CA SER A 115 44.03 13.56 -11.84
C SER A 115 43.48 12.14 -12.10
N ALA A 116 43.84 11.16 -11.26
CA ALA A 116 43.46 9.76 -11.43
C ALA A 116 41.95 9.48 -11.34
N ALA A 117 41.21 10.27 -10.55
CA ALA A 117 39.77 10.07 -10.34
C ALA A 117 38.87 10.81 -11.35
N GLY A 118 39.48 11.50 -12.34
CA GLY A 118 38.81 12.49 -13.20
C GLY A 118 38.44 13.73 -12.40
N TYR A 119 38.64 14.93 -12.97
CA TYR A 119 38.36 16.22 -12.35
C TYR A 119 37.02 16.18 -11.58
N THR A 120 37.09 16.10 -10.25
CA THR A 120 35.92 16.30 -9.39
C THR A 120 35.74 17.80 -9.29
N SER A 121 34.80 18.33 -10.07
CA SER A 121 34.50 19.77 -10.08
C SER A 121 34.19 20.24 -8.66
N ALA A 122 34.62 21.45 -8.25
CA ALA A 122 34.47 21.94 -6.87
C ALA A 122 33.00 22.05 -6.37
N SER A 123 32.03 21.92 -7.28
CA SER A 123 30.60 21.79 -6.97
C SER A 123 30.18 20.36 -6.57
N GLU A 124 30.99 19.33 -6.84
CA GLU A 124 30.76 17.95 -6.41
C GLU A 124 31.27 17.66 -4.98
N THR A 125 31.90 18.61 -4.29
CA THR A 125 32.41 18.42 -2.91
C THR A 125 31.37 18.65 -1.82
N GLU A 126 30.19 19.18 -2.14
CA GLU A 126 29.12 19.27 -1.15
C GLU A 126 28.59 17.86 -0.85
N MET A 127 28.72 17.48 0.42
CA MET A 127 28.09 16.29 0.96
C MET A 127 26.58 16.54 0.91
N ASP A 128 25.81 15.65 0.27
CA ASP A 128 24.34 15.65 0.27
C ASP A 128 23.86 15.31 1.71
N THR A 129 24.13 16.17 2.69
CA THR A 129 23.82 15.94 4.12
C THR A 129 22.34 16.17 4.44
N ASP A 130 21.61 16.83 3.54
CA ASP A 130 20.23 17.30 3.77
C ASP A 130 19.19 16.17 3.83
N ALA A 131 19.55 14.95 3.41
CA ALA A 131 18.63 13.80 3.39
C ALA A 131 19.24 12.53 4.00
N GLU A 132 20.15 12.67 4.97
CA GLU A 132 20.76 11.54 5.67
C GLU A 132 19.81 10.93 6.70
N VAL A 133 19.59 9.61 6.59
CA VAL A 133 18.86 8.81 7.56
C VAL A 133 19.81 7.77 8.14
N GLU A 134 19.85 7.70 9.47
CA GLU A 134 20.57 6.66 10.20
C GLU A 134 19.76 5.37 10.16
N VAL A 135 20.30 4.36 9.50
CA VAL A 135 19.64 3.07 9.30
C VAL A 135 20.34 2.02 10.15
N ALA A 136 19.63 1.48 11.14
CA ALA A 136 20.06 0.27 11.83
C ALA A 136 19.94 -0.92 10.84
N GLU A 137 21.07 -1.45 10.39
CA GLU A 137 21.05 -2.59 9.49
C GLU A 137 20.80 -3.88 10.28
N SER A 138 19.70 -4.59 9.97
CA SER A 138 19.51 -5.99 10.38
C SER A 138 20.17 -6.98 9.41
N THR A 139 21.13 -6.51 8.60
CA THR A 139 21.81 -7.35 7.61
C THR A 139 22.54 -8.47 8.35
N THR A 140 22.10 -9.72 8.11
CA THR A 140 22.74 -10.92 8.62
C THR A 140 24.24 -10.83 8.41
N ARG A 141 25.00 -10.91 9.52
CA ARG A 141 26.47 -10.86 9.58
C ARG A 141 27.06 -11.58 8.36
N LYS A 142 27.95 -10.91 7.62
CA LYS A 142 28.65 -11.51 6.46
C LYS A 142 29.15 -12.90 6.84
N ILE A 143 28.72 -13.92 6.09
CA ILE A 143 29.23 -15.28 6.24
C ILE A 143 30.74 -15.22 6.00
N LEU A 144 31.52 -15.62 7.00
CA LEU A 144 32.98 -15.59 6.97
C LEU A 144 33.50 -16.39 5.77
N ASN A 145 34.53 -15.86 5.09
CA ASN A 145 35.20 -16.58 4.01
C ASN A 145 35.87 -17.86 4.56
N LYS A 146 36.03 -18.89 3.71
CA LYS A 146 36.66 -20.18 4.08
C LYS A 146 38.01 -20.03 4.80
N ARG A 147 38.77 -18.98 4.46
CA ARG A 147 40.07 -18.63 5.07
C ARG A 147 39.92 -18.02 6.48
N ASP A 148 38.84 -17.30 6.74
CA ASP A 148 38.53 -16.72 8.05
C ASP A 148 37.95 -17.78 9.00
N LEU A 149 37.14 -18.70 8.46
CA LEU A 149 36.65 -19.88 9.18
C LEU A 149 37.81 -20.76 9.67
N GLN A 150 38.85 -20.90 8.84
CA GLN A 150 40.07 -21.65 9.17
C GLN A 150 40.92 -20.95 10.25
N ARG A 151 40.96 -19.61 10.26
CA ARG A 151 41.61 -18.83 11.34
C ARG A 151 40.85 -18.90 12.66
N MET A 152 39.51 -18.89 12.62
CA MET A 152 38.69 -19.14 13.81
C MET A 152 38.90 -20.54 14.38
N LYS A 153 39.06 -21.55 13.52
CA LYS A 153 39.36 -22.93 13.93
C LYS A 153 40.79 -23.09 14.48
N ALA A 154 41.72 -22.22 14.06
CA ALA A 154 43.12 -22.19 14.51
C ALA A 154 43.35 -21.43 15.83
N GLY A 155 42.28 -21.03 16.54
CA GLY A 155 42.37 -20.45 17.90
C GLY A 155 42.55 -18.93 17.98
N ASP A 156 42.64 -18.24 16.83
CA ASP A 156 42.84 -16.78 16.74
C ASP A 156 41.49 -16.02 16.85
N LYS A 157 40.71 -16.36 17.88
CA LYS A 157 39.30 -15.92 18.05
C LYS A 157 39.19 -14.40 18.20
N GLU A 158 40.10 -13.76 18.92
CA GLU A 158 40.03 -12.32 19.20
C GLU A 158 40.16 -11.44 17.96
N LYS A 159 40.99 -11.83 16.98
CA LYS A 159 41.19 -11.05 15.74
C LYS A 159 40.06 -11.26 14.74
N ALA A 160 39.38 -12.41 14.78
CA ALA A 160 38.22 -12.69 13.97
C ALA A 160 36.95 -12.04 14.55
N GLU A 161 36.77 -12.07 15.87
CA GLU A 161 35.66 -11.42 16.58
C GLU A 161 35.74 -9.88 16.51
N LYS A 162 36.93 -9.28 16.63
CA LYS A 162 37.12 -7.83 16.44
C LYS A 162 36.73 -7.35 15.03
N LYS A 163 36.92 -8.17 13.99
CA LYS A 163 36.52 -7.82 12.61
C LYS A 163 35.02 -7.96 12.34
N ILE A 164 34.33 -8.80 13.11
CA ILE A 164 32.87 -8.98 13.02
C ILE A 164 32.14 -7.84 13.75
N ASN A 165 32.73 -7.34 14.85
CA ASN A 165 32.12 -6.31 15.70
C ASN A 165 32.58 -4.87 15.37
N SER A 166 33.45 -4.66 14.36
CA SER A 166 33.94 -3.33 13.98
C SER A 166 33.11 -2.64 12.89
N ALA A 167 32.06 -3.27 12.37
CA ALA A 167 31.13 -2.60 11.47
C ALA A 167 30.14 -1.79 12.32
N PRO A 168 29.93 -0.50 12.04
CA PRO A 168 28.92 0.27 12.74
C PRO A 168 27.55 -0.38 12.50
N GLU A 169 26.84 -0.64 13.59
CA GLU A 169 25.48 -1.19 13.61
C GLU A 169 24.48 -0.28 12.87
N VAL A 170 24.87 0.99 12.67
CA VAL A 170 24.10 2.04 12.03
C VAL A 170 24.83 2.50 10.76
N GLU A 171 24.26 2.24 9.59
CA GLU A 171 24.75 2.77 8.30
C GLU A 171 23.96 4.05 7.97
N LYS A 172 24.65 5.14 7.65
CA LYS A 172 23.98 6.35 7.14
C LYS A 172 23.61 6.14 5.67
N ARG A 173 22.37 6.42 5.31
CA ARG A 173 21.89 6.37 3.93
C ARG A 173 21.16 7.67 3.58
N ALA A 174 21.52 8.25 2.45
CA ALA A 174 20.73 9.32 1.83
C ALA A 174 19.55 8.73 1.06
N VAL A 175 18.38 9.31 1.23
CA VAL A 175 17.15 8.90 0.53
C VAL A 175 16.82 9.91 -0.56
N LYS A 176 16.65 9.45 -1.80
CA LYS A 176 16.11 10.27 -2.90
C LYS A 176 14.79 9.68 -3.37
N LEU A 177 13.80 10.54 -3.61
CA LEU A 177 12.51 10.15 -4.14
C LEU A 177 12.44 10.49 -5.63
N VAL A 178 12.00 9.54 -6.44
CA VAL A 178 11.74 9.73 -7.88
C VAL A 178 10.25 9.51 -8.11
N GLU A 179 9.55 10.46 -8.71
CA GLU A 179 8.13 10.28 -9.02
C GLU A 179 7.93 9.15 -10.03
N LEU A 180 7.08 8.19 -9.70
CA LEU A 180 6.80 7.03 -10.55
C LEU A 180 5.45 7.13 -11.24
N GLY A 181 4.42 7.58 -10.51
CA GLY A 181 3.03 7.32 -10.85
C GLY A 181 2.12 8.55 -10.80
N PRO A 182 0.82 8.34 -11.09
CA PRO A 182 -0.15 9.40 -11.33
C PRO A 182 -0.29 10.33 -10.13
N ARG A 183 -0.36 11.63 -10.43
CA ARG A 183 -0.63 12.68 -9.47
C ARG A 183 -2.14 12.88 -9.42
N MET A 184 -2.77 12.41 -8.35
CA MET A 184 -4.23 12.50 -8.20
C MET A 184 -4.59 13.47 -7.09
N ARG A 185 -5.70 14.18 -7.29
CA ARG A 185 -6.38 14.93 -6.24
C ARG A 185 -7.79 14.39 -6.14
N LEU A 186 -8.09 13.79 -4.99
CA LEU A 186 -9.34 13.11 -4.70
C LEU A 186 -10.13 13.94 -3.70
N ARG A 187 -11.45 14.01 -3.88
CA ARG A 187 -12.39 14.61 -2.92
C ARG A 187 -13.32 13.51 -2.43
N LEU A 188 -13.54 13.43 -1.13
CA LEU A 188 -14.52 12.51 -0.56
C LEU A 188 -15.93 13.08 -0.74
N THR A 189 -16.75 12.42 -1.55
CA THR A 189 -18.11 12.87 -1.84
C THR A 189 -19.14 12.19 -0.96
N LYS A 190 -19.01 10.88 -0.78
CA LYS A 190 -20.02 10.03 -0.12
C LYS A 190 -19.34 8.83 0.54
N VAL A 191 -19.88 8.39 1.67
CA VAL A 191 -19.51 7.15 2.35
C VAL A 191 -20.74 6.26 2.41
N GLU A 192 -20.59 5.03 1.92
CA GLU A 192 -21.62 4.00 1.88
C GLU A 192 -21.17 2.79 2.70
N ASP A 193 -22.14 2.08 3.26
CA ASP A 193 -21.91 0.77 3.87
C ASP A 193 -21.78 -0.30 2.77
N GLY A 194 -20.90 -1.29 2.94
CA GLY A 194 -20.73 -2.38 1.98
C GLY A 194 -20.04 -2.01 0.66
N LEU A 195 -20.39 -2.73 -0.41
CA LEU A 195 -19.79 -2.61 -1.74
C LEU A 195 -20.75 -1.88 -2.68
N CYS A 196 -20.54 -0.57 -2.88
CA CYS A 196 -21.21 0.30 -3.87
C CYS A 196 -22.75 0.43 -3.83
N ASP A 197 -23.47 -0.40 -3.07
CA ASP A 197 -24.93 -0.47 -3.06
C ASP A 197 -25.53 -0.56 -1.66
N GLY A 198 -24.88 0.07 -0.67
CA GLY A 198 -25.41 0.07 0.69
C GLY A 198 -25.93 1.41 1.18
N LYS A 199 -26.15 1.44 2.50
CA LYS A 199 -26.71 2.61 3.17
C LYS A 199 -25.69 3.76 3.13
N VAL A 200 -26.16 4.93 2.71
CA VAL A 200 -25.37 6.17 2.77
C VAL A 200 -25.19 6.59 4.23
N MET A 201 -23.94 6.62 4.68
CA MET A 201 -23.56 7.01 6.05
C MET A 201 -23.20 8.50 6.14
N TRP A 202 -22.55 9.04 5.11
CA TRP A 202 -22.16 10.44 5.04
C TRP A 202 -22.13 10.94 3.59
N HIS A 203 -22.41 12.21 3.39
CA HIS A 203 -22.36 12.87 2.09
C HIS A 203 -21.93 14.34 2.25
N ASP A 204 -21.07 14.85 1.36
CA ASP A 204 -20.53 16.22 1.46
C ASP A 204 -21.58 17.30 1.15
N TYR A 205 -22.34 17.10 0.06
CA TYR A 205 -23.31 18.08 -0.44
C TYR A 205 -24.74 17.94 0.12
N ILE A 206 -25.22 16.72 0.36
CA ILE A 206 -26.63 16.43 0.64
C ILE A 206 -26.76 15.96 2.08
N THR A 207 -27.33 16.79 2.95
CA THR A 207 -27.69 16.41 4.31
C THR A 207 -29.19 16.08 4.36
N LYS A 208 -29.53 14.87 4.77
CA LYS A 208 -30.92 14.43 4.94
C LYS A 208 -31.43 14.75 6.34
N SER A 209 -32.73 14.98 6.46
CA SER A 209 -33.33 15.20 7.77
C SER A 209 -33.31 13.91 8.61
N ALA A 210 -33.28 14.01 9.95
CA ALA A 210 -33.27 12.83 10.82
C ALA A 210 -34.48 11.90 10.59
N ALA A 211 -35.64 12.47 10.23
CA ALA A 211 -36.84 11.70 9.92
C ALA A 211 -36.72 10.94 8.59
N GLU A 212 -36.10 11.54 7.57
CA GLU A 212 -35.80 10.84 6.31
C GLU A 212 -34.78 9.73 6.51
N ILE A 213 -33.74 9.96 7.32
CA ILE A 213 -32.73 8.95 7.64
C ILE A 213 -33.39 7.74 8.29
N GLN A 214 -34.29 7.94 9.27
CA GLN A 214 -35.04 6.83 9.90
C GLN A 214 -35.96 6.09 8.93
N LYS A 215 -36.62 6.79 7.99
CA LYS A 215 -37.43 6.14 6.95
C LYS A 215 -36.56 5.26 6.06
N MET A 216 -35.42 5.79 5.61
CA MET A 216 -34.46 5.05 4.81
C MET A 216 -33.89 3.84 5.56
N GLU A 217 -33.59 3.97 6.86
CA GLU A 217 -33.16 2.85 7.71
C GLU A 217 -34.19 1.73 7.76
N ARG A 218 -35.47 2.07 7.99
CA ARG A 218 -36.54 1.06 7.99
C ARG A 218 -36.64 0.34 6.65
N ASN A 219 -36.54 1.07 5.54
CA ASN A 219 -36.58 0.48 4.21
C ASN A 219 -35.38 -0.46 3.98
N TRP A 220 -34.18 -0.05 4.40
CA TRP A 220 -32.97 -0.89 4.33
C TRP A 220 -33.08 -2.14 5.22
N GLU A 221 -33.60 -2.01 6.43
CA GLU A 221 -33.83 -3.16 7.32
C GLU A 221 -34.85 -4.15 6.74
N GLN A 222 -35.91 -3.65 6.11
CA GLN A 222 -36.87 -4.49 5.41
C GLN A 222 -36.21 -5.23 4.24
N ARG A 223 -35.43 -4.54 3.40
CA ARG A 223 -34.69 -5.14 2.29
C ARG A 223 -33.70 -6.20 2.80
N LYS A 224 -32.98 -5.93 3.90
CA LYS A 224 -32.03 -6.87 4.51
C LYS A 224 -32.73 -8.12 5.04
N LYS A 225 -33.86 -7.97 5.74
CA LYS A 225 -34.68 -9.08 6.22
C LYS A 225 -35.21 -9.94 5.06
N GLN A 226 -35.68 -9.32 3.99
CA GLN A 226 -36.13 -10.04 2.79
C GLN A 226 -34.98 -10.79 2.11
N LYS A 227 -33.80 -10.16 1.95
CA LYS A 227 -32.61 -10.82 1.39
C LYS A 227 -32.17 -12.01 2.24
N GLU A 228 -32.17 -11.88 3.56
CA GLU A 228 -31.83 -12.97 4.49
C GLU A 228 -32.86 -14.12 4.42
N GLN A 229 -34.14 -13.81 4.30
CA GLN A 229 -35.19 -14.82 4.10
C GLN A 229 -35.02 -15.57 2.78
N ARG A 230 -34.80 -14.85 1.66
CA ARG A 230 -34.54 -15.47 0.34
C ARG A 230 -33.35 -16.42 0.42
N LYS A 231 -32.27 -15.98 1.07
CA LYS A 231 -31.05 -16.77 1.21
C LYS A 231 -31.22 -17.99 2.11
N LYS A 232 -31.99 -17.90 3.20
CA LYS A 232 -32.31 -19.06 4.04
C LYS A 232 -33.11 -20.10 3.26
N GLN A 233 -34.11 -19.67 2.49
CA GLN A 233 -34.90 -20.57 1.64
C GLN A 233 -34.03 -21.24 0.57
N GLN A 234 -33.11 -20.49 -0.06
CA GLN A 234 -32.17 -21.04 -1.03
C GLN A 234 -31.26 -22.09 -0.40
N LYS A 235 -30.69 -21.82 0.78
CA LYS A 235 -29.87 -22.79 1.54
C LYS A 235 -30.64 -24.05 1.88
N ASP A 236 -31.86 -23.92 2.41
CA ASP A 236 -32.70 -25.07 2.75
C ASP A 236 -33.04 -25.91 1.50
N ASN A 237 -33.26 -25.26 0.34
CA ASN A 237 -33.52 -25.94 -0.93
C ASN A 237 -32.29 -26.64 -1.50
N VAL A 238 -31.11 -26.01 -1.43
CA VAL A 238 -29.84 -26.61 -1.84
C VAL A 238 -29.52 -27.80 -0.94
N GLU A 239 -29.70 -27.68 0.38
CA GLU A 239 -29.45 -28.76 1.32
C GLU A 239 -30.41 -29.94 1.09
N LYS A 240 -31.71 -29.68 0.86
CA LYS A 240 -32.67 -30.72 0.47
C LYS A 240 -32.26 -31.42 -0.83
N LYS A 241 -31.88 -30.66 -1.87
CA LYS A 241 -31.38 -31.23 -3.14
C LYS A 241 -30.12 -32.07 -2.93
N LYS A 242 -29.18 -31.62 -2.09
CA LYS A 242 -27.96 -32.33 -1.74
C LYS A 242 -28.26 -33.64 -1.00
N GLN A 243 -29.18 -33.61 -0.04
CA GLN A 243 -29.64 -34.79 0.70
C GLN A 243 -30.38 -35.78 -0.21
N GLU A 244 -31.22 -35.32 -1.13
CA GLU A 244 -31.91 -36.16 -2.12
C GLU A 244 -30.94 -36.80 -3.11
N LYS A 245 -29.99 -36.03 -3.65
CA LYS A 245 -28.90 -36.56 -4.50
C LYS A 245 -28.09 -37.61 -3.74
N ALA A 246 -27.74 -37.37 -2.48
CA ALA A 246 -27.00 -38.32 -1.64
C ALA A 246 -27.78 -39.63 -1.39
N LYS A 247 -29.09 -39.54 -1.13
CA LYS A 247 -29.97 -40.71 -0.98
C LYS A 247 -30.11 -41.49 -2.29
N ALA A 248 -30.31 -40.81 -3.42
CA ALA A 248 -30.38 -41.46 -4.73
C ALA A 248 -29.07 -42.18 -5.11
N ARG A 249 -27.91 -41.61 -4.74
CA ARG A 249 -26.59 -42.24 -4.91
C ARG A 249 -26.42 -43.47 -3.99
N ALA A 250 -26.94 -43.43 -2.76
CA ALA A 250 -26.95 -44.56 -1.84
C ALA A 250 -27.88 -45.71 -2.29
N GLU A 251 -28.97 -45.40 -2.99
CA GLU A 251 -29.92 -46.37 -3.56
C GLU A 251 -29.46 -46.93 -4.93
N GLY A 252 -28.29 -46.54 -5.43
CA GLY A 252 -27.68 -47.11 -6.63
C GLY A 252 -28.26 -46.62 -7.97
N LYS A 253 -29.01 -45.51 -7.98
CA LYS A 253 -29.40 -44.84 -9.23
C LYS A 253 -28.21 -44.08 -9.81
N GLU A 254 -27.93 -44.27 -11.11
CA GLU A 254 -27.02 -43.41 -11.87
C GLU A 254 -27.56 -41.96 -11.85
N VAL A 255 -26.97 -41.14 -10.98
CA VAL A 255 -27.11 -39.69 -11.04
C VAL A 255 -26.01 -39.23 -12.00
N LYS A 256 -26.38 -38.60 -13.12
CA LYS A 256 -25.39 -37.93 -13.99
C LYS A 256 -24.57 -37.00 -13.10
N SER A 257 -23.27 -37.26 -12.94
CA SER A 257 -22.37 -36.23 -12.46
C SER A 257 -22.17 -35.27 -13.63
N ASP A 258 -22.83 -34.12 -13.55
CA ASP A 258 -22.12 -32.93 -13.99
C ASP A 258 -21.06 -32.72 -12.89
N ASP A 259 -19.83 -33.13 -13.19
CA ASP A 259 -18.64 -32.95 -12.36
C ASP A 259 -18.31 -31.47 -12.06
N GLU A 260 -19.19 -30.54 -12.43
CA GLU A 260 -19.13 -29.11 -12.06
C GLU A 260 -19.81 -28.83 -10.70
N ASP A 261 -20.55 -29.78 -10.11
CA ASP A 261 -21.29 -29.62 -8.85
C ASP A 261 -20.50 -30.05 -7.58
N GLU A 262 -19.37 -30.76 -7.71
CA GLU A 262 -18.62 -31.28 -6.54
C GLU A 262 -17.50 -30.33 -6.02
N GLU A 263 -17.20 -29.24 -6.73
CA GLU A 263 -16.24 -28.20 -6.31
C GLU A 263 -16.81 -26.77 -6.33
N MET A 264 -18.13 -26.60 -6.35
CA MET A 264 -18.73 -25.33 -5.92
C MET A 264 -18.60 -25.27 -4.40
N ASP A 265 -17.39 -24.92 -3.95
CA ASP A 265 -17.13 -24.44 -2.61
C ASP A 265 -18.21 -23.39 -2.29
N ASP A 266 -18.79 -23.46 -1.08
CA ASP A 266 -19.87 -22.58 -0.62
C ASP A 266 -19.48 -21.07 -0.63
N GLU A 267 -18.30 -20.72 -1.16
CA GLU A 267 -17.71 -19.40 -1.32
C GLU A 267 -17.97 -18.76 -2.70
N ASP A 268 -18.11 -19.50 -3.81
CA ASP A 268 -18.11 -18.90 -5.16
C ASP A 268 -19.50 -18.49 -5.69
N ASP A 269 -20.59 -19.09 -5.20
CA ASP A 269 -21.97 -18.72 -5.60
C ASP A 269 -22.45 -17.41 -4.95
N TRP A 270 -21.58 -16.76 -4.18
CA TRP A 270 -21.83 -15.43 -3.60
C TRP A 270 -21.46 -14.28 -4.52
N LEU A 271 -20.62 -14.51 -5.54
CA LEU A 271 -20.17 -13.45 -6.44
C LEU A 271 -21.12 -13.18 -7.61
N SER A 272 -22.01 -14.12 -7.96
CA SER A 272 -22.82 -14.00 -9.18
C SER A 272 -24.08 -13.15 -9.00
N ASP A 273 -24.67 -13.10 -7.80
CA ASP A 273 -25.94 -12.39 -7.55
C ASP A 273 -25.74 -10.89 -7.24
N ASP A 274 -24.49 -10.40 -7.26
CA ASP A 274 -24.14 -9.00 -7.01
C ASP A 274 -24.03 -8.17 -8.30
N LEU A 275 -24.01 -8.81 -9.48
CA LEU A 275 -23.71 -8.12 -10.74
C LEU A 275 -24.92 -7.87 -11.67
N GLU A 276 -26.05 -8.56 -11.47
CA GLU A 276 -27.16 -8.54 -12.45
C GLU A 276 -28.37 -7.66 -12.09
N GLU A 277 -28.49 -7.13 -10.86
CA GLU A 277 -29.72 -6.44 -10.42
C GLU A 277 -29.59 -4.94 -10.11
N VAL A 278 -28.65 -4.19 -10.70
CA VAL A 278 -28.65 -2.70 -10.60
C VAL A 278 -28.20 -2.02 -11.91
N GLY A 279 -28.68 -2.52 -13.04
CA GLY A 279 -28.60 -1.83 -14.32
C GLY A 279 -29.89 -1.06 -14.64
N GLY A 280 -30.20 0.00 -13.89
CA GLY A 280 -31.23 0.95 -14.31
C GLY A 280 -32.20 1.44 -13.24
N GLU A 281 -31.74 2.31 -12.35
CA GLU A 281 -32.56 3.40 -11.82
C GLU A 281 -31.67 4.65 -11.69
N GLU A 282 -31.29 5.21 -12.84
CA GLU A 282 -30.93 6.63 -12.92
C GLU A 282 -32.21 7.42 -12.62
N GLN A 283 -32.34 7.89 -11.38
CA GLN A 283 -33.37 8.83 -10.97
C GLN A 283 -32.98 10.21 -11.53
N GLU A 284 -33.19 10.40 -12.84
CA GLU A 284 -33.26 11.73 -13.44
C GLU A 284 -34.50 12.43 -12.87
N GLY A 285 -34.28 13.56 -12.19
CA GLY A 285 -35.35 14.41 -11.68
C GLY A 285 -36.12 15.03 -12.84
N GLU A 286 -37.31 14.50 -13.09
CA GLU A 286 -38.30 15.05 -14.01
C GLU A 286 -38.71 16.45 -13.51
N VAL A 287 -38.40 17.45 -14.33
CA VAL A 287 -38.75 18.85 -14.14
C VAL A 287 -40.18 18.99 -14.65
N ASP A 288 -41.17 18.91 -13.76
CA ASP A 288 -42.56 19.15 -14.16
C ASP A 288 -42.79 20.67 -14.24
N SER A 289 -42.91 21.15 -15.47
CA SER A 289 -43.20 22.52 -15.84
C SER A 289 -44.67 22.60 -16.24
N ASP A 290 -45.41 23.45 -15.52
CA ASP A 290 -46.55 24.23 -15.99
C ASP A 290 -47.75 23.46 -16.55
N ASP A 291 -48.86 23.42 -15.78
CA ASP A 291 -50.14 23.73 -16.41
C ASP A 291 -51.08 24.48 -15.46
N SER A 292 -51.61 25.54 -16.06
CA SER A 292 -52.75 26.33 -15.70
C SER A 292 -54.02 25.49 -15.44
N MET A 293 -54.89 25.96 -14.55
CA MET A 293 -56.31 25.93 -14.86
C MET A 293 -57.04 26.99 -14.02
N GLU A 294 -57.71 27.88 -14.75
CA GLU A 294 -58.78 28.75 -14.28
C GLU A 294 -59.93 27.91 -13.68
N GLU A 295 -60.45 28.34 -12.54
CA GLU A 295 -61.87 28.74 -12.34
C GLU A 295 -62.01 29.58 -11.06
#